data_AF-A0A1M6TXH9-F1
#
_entry.id   AF-A0A1M6TXH9-F1
#
_cell.length_a   1.000
_cell.length_b   1.000
_cell.length_c   1.000
_cell.angle_alpha   90.00
_cell.angle_beta   90.00
_cell.angle_gamma   90.00
#
_symmetry.space_group_name_H-M   'P 1'
#
loop_
_entity.id
_entity.type
_entity.pdbx_description
1 polymer ?
#
loop_
_entity_poly.entity_id
_entity_poly.type
_entity_poly.pdbx_seq_one_letter_code
_entity_poly.pdbx_strand_id
1 'polypeptide(L)'
;MYKASVHPSFSIHGRPISFADLSEVSYSLIKEGEEFEKNIGEFLLDWIDDSPTISVQTSGSTGIPKTIVLKKVQMENSALATGSYFNLSPKSSALLCLPATYIAGKMMLVRAMVLGLDIHFVEPTSNPLEDINRSFDFGAMVPLQVANLLPKLSLLHKLIVGGAPIAASLRKEIKSIANASYETYGMTETITHIAVKPLNNGVADDAPFSILPNIEISKDDRGCLVINAPKIADETVVTNDVIDLVSETEFKWLGRFDNVINSGGIKLSPEQIESKLSNSIDQPFFIASLPDTKLGEQLVLVLEGTVKEKDVLQKIASSTLLSKYEIPRQIKNIPVFLRTDSGKVKRKETMTLLKS
;
A
#
# COMPACT_ATOMS: atom_id res chain seq x y z
N MET A 1 -12.11 -10.74 28.94
CA MET A 1 -10.84 -10.04 29.17
C MET A 1 -9.87 -10.58 28.14
N TYR A 2 -9.46 -9.76 27.18
CA TYR A 2 -8.42 -10.15 26.21
C TYR A 2 -7.07 -9.84 26.84
N LYS A 3 -6.11 -10.75 26.76
CA LYS A 3 -4.74 -10.48 27.19
C LYS A 3 -3.85 -10.50 25.96
N ALA A 4 -3.35 -9.33 25.59
CA ALA A 4 -2.34 -9.23 24.54
C ALA A 4 -1.14 -10.09 24.93
N SER A 5 -0.65 -10.90 24.00
CA SER A 5 0.55 -11.70 24.20
C SER A 5 1.74 -11.02 23.54
N VAL A 6 2.88 -11.03 24.21
CA VAL A 6 4.16 -10.55 23.68
C VAL A 6 5.09 -11.75 23.63
N HIS A 7 5.65 -12.02 22.46
CA HIS A 7 6.55 -13.14 22.26
C HIS A 7 7.81 -12.95 23.13
N PRO A 8 8.32 -13.98 23.83
CA PRO A 8 9.45 -13.84 24.75
C PRO A 8 10.78 -13.36 24.14
N SER A 9 10.89 -13.41 22.81
CA SER A 9 12.06 -12.92 22.06
C SER A 9 11.90 -11.50 21.50
N PHE A 10 10.75 -10.85 21.73
CA PHE A 10 10.52 -9.48 21.29
C PHE A 10 11.56 -8.54 21.90
N SER A 11 12.12 -7.66 21.07
CA SER A 11 13.05 -6.63 21.51
C SER A 11 12.84 -5.33 20.74
N ILE A 12 13.22 -4.24 21.37
CA ILE A 12 13.24 -2.90 20.78
C ILE A 12 14.69 -2.44 20.79
N HIS A 13 15.25 -2.12 19.61
CA HIS A 13 16.64 -1.71 19.46
C HIS A 13 17.66 -2.68 20.11
N GLY A 14 17.40 -3.98 20.05
CA GLY A 14 18.23 -5.03 20.65
C GLY A 14 18.02 -5.22 22.16
N ARG A 15 17.22 -4.39 22.83
CA ARG A 15 16.85 -4.56 24.24
C ARG A 15 15.63 -5.49 24.34
N PRO A 16 15.72 -6.66 25.00
CA PRO A 16 14.56 -7.53 25.23
C PRO A 16 13.49 -6.80 26.03
N ILE A 17 12.24 -6.88 25.57
CA ILE A 17 11.07 -6.23 26.21
C ILE A 17 10.03 -7.30 26.50
N SER A 18 9.70 -7.49 27.79
CA SER A 18 8.58 -8.34 28.20
C SER A 18 7.26 -7.56 28.17
N PHE A 19 6.13 -8.27 28.32
CA PHE A 19 4.83 -7.63 28.49
C PHE A 19 4.81 -6.63 29.66
N ALA A 20 5.48 -6.95 30.77
CA ALA A 20 5.52 -6.08 31.96
C ALA A 20 6.35 -4.81 31.73
N ASP A 21 7.36 -4.87 30.86
CA ASP A 21 8.22 -3.73 30.56
C ASP A 21 7.54 -2.71 29.63
N LEU A 22 6.51 -3.13 28.88
CA LEU A 22 5.85 -2.27 27.87
C LEU A 22 5.24 -1.01 28.47
N SER A 23 4.67 -1.07 29.68
CA SER A 23 4.13 0.13 30.33
C SER A 23 5.22 1.17 30.58
N GLU A 24 6.39 0.77 31.08
CA GLU A 24 7.51 1.67 31.34
C GLU A 24 8.06 2.26 30.04
N VAL A 25 8.30 1.40 29.03
CA VAL A 25 8.77 1.82 27.70
C VAL A 25 7.80 2.83 27.08
N SER A 26 6.50 2.52 27.11
CA SER A 26 5.46 3.42 26.61
C SER A 26 5.50 4.79 27.27
N TYR A 27 5.57 4.85 28.60
CA TYR A 27 5.60 6.14 29.31
C TYR A 27 6.87 6.93 29.02
N SER A 28 8.01 6.28 28.86
CA SER A 28 9.25 6.94 28.45
C SER A 28 9.11 7.55 27.05
N LEU A 29 8.63 6.77 26.06
CA LEU A 29 8.41 7.27 24.69
C LEU A 29 7.42 8.45 24.64
N ILE A 30 6.34 8.41 25.43
CA ILE A 30 5.33 9.48 25.46
C ILE A 30 5.88 10.77 26.08
N LYS A 31 6.70 10.65 27.14
CA LYS A 31 7.16 11.82 27.92
C LYS A 31 8.45 12.43 27.38
N GLU A 32 9.35 11.60 26.88
CA GLU A 32 10.74 11.98 26.57
C GLU A 32 11.08 11.80 25.09
N GLY A 33 10.26 11.05 24.34
CA GLY A 33 10.51 10.78 22.93
C GLY A 33 10.09 11.91 21.98
N GLU A 34 10.59 11.81 20.76
CA GLU A 34 10.19 12.65 19.64
C GLU A 34 8.73 12.40 19.24
N GLU A 35 8.13 13.30 18.44
CA GLU A 35 6.69 13.24 18.13
C GLU A 35 6.25 11.89 17.54
N PHE A 36 7.06 11.29 16.66
CA PHE A 36 6.74 9.98 16.08
C PHE A 36 6.86 8.83 17.12
N GLU A 37 7.72 8.97 18.12
CA GLU A 37 7.90 8.01 19.21
C GLU A 37 6.75 8.07 20.20
N LYS A 38 6.20 9.26 20.46
CA LYS A 38 4.99 9.40 21.29
C LYS A 38 3.82 8.57 20.74
N ASN A 39 3.60 8.64 19.42
CA ASN A 39 2.59 7.82 18.73
C ASN A 39 2.84 6.30 18.90
N ILE A 40 4.10 5.87 18.96
CA ILE A 40 4.47 4.48 19.25
C ILE A 40 4.12 4.16 20.70
N GLY A 41 4.51 5.00 21.66
CA GLY A 41 4.24 4.80 23.09
C GLY A 41 2.75 4.73 23.40
N GLU A 42 1.94 5.62 22.81
CA GLU A 42 0.48 5.61 22.90
C GLU A 42 -0.11 4.30 22.38
N PHE A 43 0.32 3.86 21.19
CA PHE A 43 -0.14 2.59 20.63
C PHE A 43 0.25 1.39 21.50
N LEU A 44 1.45 1.39 22.09
CA LEU A 44 1.88 0.31 22.98
C LEU A 44 1.02 0.24 24.25
N LEU A 45 0.57 1.39 24.81
CA LEU A 45 -0.41 1.41 25.91
C LEU A 45 -1.76 0.85 25.46
N ASP A 46 -2.26 1.28 24.31
CA ASP A 46 -3.50 0.76 23.73
C ASP A 46 -3.42 -0.76 23.50
N TRP A 47 -2.24 -1.27 23.12
CA TRP A 47 -2.01 -2.68 22.86
C TRP A 47 -2.06 -3.54 24.13
N ILE A 48 -1.44 -3.08 25.22
CA ILE A 48 -1.41 -3.83 26.48
C ILE A 48 -2.67 -3.67 27.34
N ASP A 49 -3.55 -2.71 27.01
CA ASP A 49 -4.86 -2.56 27.65
C ASP A 49 -5.73 -3.83 27.50
N ASP A 50 -6.60 -4.11 28.48
CA ASP A 50 -7.44 -5.33 28.49
C ASP A 50 -8.59 -5.29 27.46
N SER A 51 -8.83 -4.15 26.82
CA SER A 51 -9.78 -4.01 25.72
C SER A 51 -9.45 -4.98 24.58
N PRO A 52 -10.42 -5.74 24.06
CA PRO A 52 -10.22 -6.62 22.92
C PRO A 52 -10.06 -5.87 21.59
N THR A 53 -10.24 -4.55 21.58
CA THR A 53 -10.27 -3.73 20.37
C THR A 53 -9.41 -2.47 20.49
N ILE A 54 -8.90 -1.98 19.37
CA ILE A 54 -8.15 -0.72 19.24
C ILE A 54 -8.79 0.15 18.16
N SER A 55 -8.87 1.46 18.43
CA SER A 55 -9.22 2.47 17.44
C SER A 55 -8.00 2.82 16.60
N VAL A 56 -8.11 2.69 15.28
CA VAL A 56 -7.02 3.02 14.35
C VAL A 56 -7.48 4.05 13.32
N GLN A 57 -6.57 4.94 12.95
CA GLN A 57 -6.80 5.85 11.84
C GLN A 57 -6.32 5.24 10.54
N THR A 58 -7.11 5.44 9.51
CA THR A 58 -6.75 5.11 8.12
C THR A 58 -6.40 6.40 7.40
N SER A 59 -5.44 6.35 6.49
CA SER A 59 -5.06 7.56 5.72
C SER A 59 -6.16 8.07 4.79
N GLY A 60 -7.21 7.27 4.54
CA GLY A 60 -8.39 7.62 3.74
C GLY A 60 -8.07 7.87 2.26
N SER A 61 -8.77 7.21 1.34
CA SER A 61 -8.63 7.52 -0.10
C SER A 61 -9.10 8.93 -0.46
N THR A 62 -10.02 9.49 0.34
CA THR A 62 -10.53 10.87 0.24
C THR A 62 -9.65 11.89 0.97
N GLY A 63 -8.62 11.43 1.69
CA GLY A 63 -7.76 12.25 2.55
C GLY A 63 -8.44 12.82 3.79
N ILE A 64 -9.65 12.35 4.15
CA ILE A 64 -10.21 12.53 5.49
C ILE A 64 -9.93 11.22 6.25
N PRO A 65 -9.09 11.25 7.30
CA PRO A 65 -8.84 10.06 8.10
C PRO A 65 -10.16 9.51 8.67
N LYS A 66 -10.38 8.21 8.50
CA LYS A 66 -11.50 7.51 9.14
C LYS A 66 -10.95 6.70 10.31
N THR A 67 -11.57 6.88 11.46
CA THR A 67 -11.35 6.02 12.63
C THR A 67 -12.17 4.74 12.45
N ILE A 68 -11.50 3.61 12.58
CA ILE A 68 -12.12 2.28 12.54
C ILE A 68 -11.66 1.47 13.75
N VAL A 69 -12.49 0.55 14.19
CA VAL A 69 -12.23 -0.29 15.36
C VAL A 69 -11.80 -1.67 14.89
N LEU A 70 -10.64 -2.14 15.34
CA LEU A 70 -10.10 -3.46 15.00
C LEU A 70 -10.02 -4.34 16.24
N LYS A 71 -10.25 -5.65 16.08
CA LYS A 71 -10.01 -6.62 17.15
C LYS A 71 -8.52 -6.95 17.21
N LYS A 72 -7.92 -6.92 18.40
CA LYS A 72 -6.50 -7.23 18.60
C LYS A 72 -6.15 -8.64 18.09
N VAL A 73 -7.03 -9.62 18.31
CA VAL A 73 -6.88 -10.99 17.78
C VAL A 73 -6.80 -11.05 16.25
N GLN A 74 -7.53 -10.20 15.52
CA GLN A 74 -7.46 -10.12 14.05
C GLN A 74 -6.12 -9.51 13.61
N MET A 75 -5.61 -8.54 14.36
CA MET A 75 -4.28 -7.96 14.13
C MET A 75 -3.16 -8.99 14.38
N GLU A 76 -3.27 -9.80 15.44
CA GLU A 76 -2.35 -10.91 15.71
C GLU A 76 -2.37 -11.94 14.56
N ASN A 77 -3.57 -12.34 14.11
CA ASN A 77 -3.70 -13.27 12.98
C ASN A 77 -3.11 -12.70 11.68
N SER A 78 -3.28 -11.41 11.41
CA SER A 78 -2.64 -10.73 10.27
C SER A 78 -1.11 -10.74 10.38
N ALA A 79 -0.57 -10.53 11.58
CA ALA A 79 0.86 -10.64 11.84
C ALA A 79 1.39 -12.06 11.62
N LEU A 80 0.69 -13.08 12.12
CA LEU A 80 1.04 -14.49 11.93
C LEU A 80 1.02 -14.89 10.45
N ALA A 81 0.02 -14.45 9.68
CA ALA A 81 -0.04 -14.69 8.24
C ALA A 81 1.15 -14.06 7.50
N THR A 82 1.53 -12.83 7.88
CA THR A 82 2.73 -12.15 7.36
C THR A 82 3.99 -12.95 7.69
N GLY A 83 4.16 -13.34 8.96
CA GLY A 83 5.33 -14.08 9.44
C GLY A 83 5.47 -15.45 8.76
N SER A 84 4.37 -16.17 8.57
CA SER A 84 4.34 -17.45 7.87
C SER A 84 4.70 -17.31 6.39
N TYR A 85 4.14 -16.33 5.68
CA TYR A 85 4.41 -16.12 4.26
C TYR A 85 5.88 -15.72 4.02
N PHE A 86 6.39 -14.77 4.81
CA PHE A 86 7.75 -14.27 4.65
C PHE A 86 8.80 -15.09 5.41
N ASN A 87 8.41 -16.18 6.08
CA ASN A 87 9.30 -16.98 6.94
C ASN A 87 10.12 -16.08 7.90
N LEU A 88 9.43 -15.22 8.65
CA LEU A 88 10.05 -14.38 9.68
C LEU A 88 10.18 -15.19 10.97
N SER A 89 11.40 -15.24 11.50
CA SER A 89 11.71 -16.01 12.70
C SER A 89 11.85 -15.07 13.91
N PRO A 90 11.65 -15.57 15.15
CA PRO A 90 12.00 -14.82 16.34
C PRO A 90 13.44 -14.31 16.28
N LYS A 91 13.67 -13.09 16.78
CA LYS A 91 14.92 -12.32 16.72
C LYS A 91 15.32 -11.78 15.34
N SER A 92 14.57 -12.08 14.27
CA SER A 92 14.76 -11.35 13.01
C SER A 92 14.55 -9.86 13.23
N SER A 93 15.38 -9.06 12.56
CA SER A 93 15.39 -7.61 12.69
C SER A 93 14.35 -6.96 11.76
N ALA A 94 13.56 -6.04 12.29
CA ALA A 94 12.50 -5.34 11.55
C ALA A 94 12.67 -3.82 11.64
N LEU A 95 12.58 -3.13 10.51
CA LEU A 95 12.60 -1.67 10.44
C LEU A 95 11.19 -1.09 10.42
N LEU A 96 10.90 -0.20 11.38
CA LEU A 96 9.71 0.66 11.39
C LEU A 96 10.10 2.08 10.98
N CYS A 97 9.83 2.43 9.72
CA CYS A 97 10.01 3.78 9.17
C CYS A 97 8.69 4.38 8.64
N LEU A 98 7.56 3.86 9.13
CA LEU A 98 6.22 4.32 8.83
C LEU A 98 5.62 4.95 10.08
N PRO A 99 4.83 6.02 9.96
CA PRO A 99 4.20 6.66 11.12
C PRO A 99 3.24 5.69 11.82
N ALA A 100 3.41 5.55 13.14
CA ALA A 100 2.55 4.72 14.00
C ALA A 100 1.16 5.35 14.27
N THR A 101 0.90 6.54 13.74
CA THR A 101 -0.45 7.13 13.71
C THR A 101 -1.42 6.31 12.85
N TYR A 102 -0.93 5.70 11.76
CA TYR A 102 -1.74 4.87 10.86
C TYR A 102 -1.51 3.37 11.06
N ILE A 103 -2.48 2.58 10.61
CA ILE A 103 -2.46 1.11 10.73
C ILE A 103 -1.17 0.45 10.19
N ALA A 104 -0.55 1.01 9.16
CA ALA A 104 0.67 0.45 8.56
C ALA A 104 1.85 0.44 9.54
N GLY A 105 2.08 1.53 10.27
CA GLY A 105 3.11 1.59 11.32
C GLY A 105 2.74 0.76 12.54
N LYS A 106 1.48 0.85 13.01
CA LYS A 106 0.97 0.04 14.13
C LYS A 106 1.18 -1.45 13.89
N MET A 107 0.95 -1.93 12.67
CA MET A 107 1.09 -3.35 12.34
C MET A 107 2.54 -3.83 12.25
N MET A 108 3.53 -2.95 12.09
CA MET A 108 4.93 -3.34 12.28
C MET A 108 5.24 -3.63 13.75
N LEU A 109 4.68 -2.83 14.67
CA LEU A 109 4.79 -3.05 16.12
C LEU A 109 4.09 -4.38 16.51
N VAL A 110 2.87 -4.61 16.01
CA VAL A 110 2.15 -5.88 16.26
C VAL A 110 2.92 -7.08 15.72
N ARG A 111 3.43 -7.01 14.48
CA ARG A 111 4.27 -8.07 13.91
C ARG A 111 5.48 -8.34 14.79
N ALA A 112 6.15 -7.30 15.28
CA ALA A 112 7.31 -7.49 16.13
C ALA A 112 6.95 -8.14 17.48
N MET A 113 5.90 -7.67 18.15
CA MET A 113 5.45 -8.24 19.42
C MET A 113 4.97 -9.69 19.27
N VAL A 114 4.23 -10.02 18.21
CA VAL A 114 3.61 -11.34 17.98
C VAL A 114 4.62 -12.37 17.48
N LEU A 115 5.52 -11.97 16.58
CA LEU A 115 6.51 -12.87 15.97
C LEU A 115 7.84 -12.90 16.75
N GLY A 116 8.00 -12.03 17.75
CA GLY A 116 9.22 -11.91 18.55
C GLY A 116 10.39 -11.32 17.78
N LEU A 117 10.13 -10.31 16.96
CA LEU A 117 11.17 -9.63 16.17
C LEU A 117 11.92 -8.60 17.01
N ASP A 118 13.11 -8.22 16.54
CA ASP A 118 13.84 -7.06 17.04
C ASP A 118 13.45 -5.83 16.21
N ILE A 119 12.58 -4.98 16.73
CA ILE A 119 12.09 -3.80 16.01
C ILE A 119 12.99 -2.59 16.25
N HIS A 120 13.34 -1.91 15.15
CA HIS A 120 14.06 -0.64 15.16
C HIS A 120 13.16 0.39 14.51
N PHE A 121 12.68 1.35 15.29
CA PHE A 121 11.94 2.48 14.72
C PHE A 121 12.86 3.66 14.46
N VAL A 122 12.55 4.41 13.41
CA VAL A 122 13.22 5.65 13.03
C VAL A 122 12.18 6.66 12.61
N GLU A 123 12.56 7.93 12.57
CA GLU A 123 11.65 9.01 12.17
C GLU A 123 11.06 8.71 10.77
N PRO A 124 9.73 8.77 10.59
CA PRO A 124 9.09 8.51 9.32
C PRO A 124 9.28 9.67 8.34
N THR A 125 10.44 9.70 7.68
CA THR A 125 10.77 10.70 6.67
C THR A 125 10.66 10.14 5.25
N SER A 126 10.97 10.97 4.25
CA SER A 126 11.12 10.54 2.87
C SER A 126 12.42 9.77 2.62
N ASN A 127 13.40 9.83 3.54
CA ASN A 127 14.72 9.18 3.47
C ASN A 127 15.09 8.45 4.79
N PRO A 128 14.28 7.51 5.31
CA PRO A 128 14.47 6.95 6.66
C PRO A 128 15.74 6.10 6.84
N LEU A 129 16.47 5.80 5.76
CA LEU A 129 17.73 5.05 5.81
C LEU A 129 18.97 5.95 5.67
N GLU A 130 18.84 7.27 5.63
CA GLU A 130 19.96 8.20 5.35
C GLU A 130 21.16 7.98 6.29
N ASP A 131 20.92 7.81 7.59
CA ASP A 131 21.97 7.59 8.60
C ASP A 131 22.11 6.12 9.04
N ILE A 132 21.42 5.20 8.35
CA ILE A 132 21.45 3.77 8.68
C ILE A 132 22.50 3.05 7.83
N ASN A 133 23.41 2.36 8.51
CA ASN A 133 24.50 1.57 7.92
C ASN A 133 24.46 0.08 8.31
N ARG A 134 23.29 -0.42 8.73
CA ARG A 134 23.06 -1.84 9.06
C ARG A 134 21.95 -2.43 8.21
N SER A 135 21.99 -3.75 8.03
CA SER A 135 20.89 -4.48 7.37
C SER A 135 19.78 -4.85 8.35
N PHE A 136 18.57 -5.02 7.82
CA PHE A 136 17.41 -5.59 8.50
C PHE A 136 16.81 -6.74 7.69
N ASP A 137 16.19 -7.68 8.37
CA ASP A 137 15.55 -8.84 7.74
C ASP A 137 14.22 -8.48 7.08
N PHE A 138 13.50 -7.50 7.64
CA PHE A 138 12.17 -7.11 7.19
C PHE A 138 11.92 -5.61 7.32
N GLY A 139 11.22 -5.02 6.37
CA GLY A 139 10.77 -3.63 6.43
C GLY A 139 9.50 -3.40 5.63
N ALA A 140 8.82 -2.29 5.92
CA ALA A 140 7.64 -1.85 5.20
C ALA A 140 7.78 -0.37 4.82
N MET A 141 7.49 -0.03 3.57
CA MET A 141 7.62 1.35 3.04
C MET A 141 6.47 1.72 2.11
N VAL A 142 6.29 3.02 1.89
CA VAL A 142 5.46 3.55 0.80
C VAL A 142 6.30 3.78 -0.47
N PRO A 143 5.70 3.80 -1.68
CA PRO A 143 6.46 3.98 -2.93
C PRO A 143 7.38 5.20 -2.96
N LEU A 144 6.99 6.31 -2.32
CA LEU A 144 7.82 7.51 -2.25
C LEU A 144 9.13 7.28 -1.49
N GLN A 145 9.09 6.58 -0.35
CA GLN A 145 10.29 6.23 0.41
C GLN A 145 11.18 5.29 -0.41
N VAL A 146 10.57 4.33 -1.11
CA VAL A 146 11.30 3.38 -1.98
C VAL A 146 12.02 4.11 -3.11
N ALA A 147 11.37 5.07 -3.77
CA ALA A 147 11.97 5.86 -4.84
C ALA A 147 13.20 6.64 -4.38
N ASN A 148 13.14 7.25 -3.19
CA ASN A 148 14.25 8.04 -2.66
C ASN A 148 15.40 7.18 -2.11
N LEU A 149 15.13 5.91 -1.78
CA LEU A 149 16.07 5.03 -1.10
C LEU A 149 16.64 3.91 -1.97
N LEU A 150 16.41 3.91 -3.29
CA LEU A 150 16.80 2.82 -4.20
C LEU A 150 18.19 2.20 -3.90
N PRO A 151 19.29 2.97 -3.75
CA PRO A 151 20.60 2.39 -3.46
C PRO A 151 20.71 1.69 -2.10
N LYS A 152 19.92 2.14 -1.12
CA LYS A 152 19.91 1.65 0.26
C LYS A 152 18.91 0.52 0.50
N LEU A 153 18.04 0.21 -0.45
CA LEU A 153 17.06 -0.87 -0.30
C LEU A 153 17.71 -2.26 -0.13
N SER A 154 18.97 -2.42 -0.55
CA SER A 154 19.78 -3.62 -0.29
C SER A 154 20.05 -3.88 1.20
N LEU A 155 19.88 -2.86 2.06
CA LEU A 155 19.93 -3.01 3.51
C LEU A 155 18.71 -3.78 4.05
N LEU A 156 17.63 -3.92 3.29
CA LEU A 156 16.45 -4.67 3.71
C LEU A 156 16.39 -5.99 2.95
N HIS A 157 16.52 -7.13 3.63
CA HIS A 157 16.45 -8.43 2.97
C HIS A 157 15.06 -8.69 2.37
N LYS A 158 13.99 -8.39 3.11
CA LYS A 158 12.60 -8.46 2.64
C LYS A 158 11.93 -7.10 2.84
N LEU A 159 11.34 -6.58 1.78
CA LEU A 159 10.64 -5.30 1.79
C LEU A 159 9.22 -5.48 1.26
N ILE A 160 8.23 -5.07 2.05
CA ILE A 160 6.87 -4.88 1.55
C ILE A 160 6.62 -3.40 1.23
N VAL A 161 6.07 -3.16 0.05
CA VAL A 161 5.75 -1.84 -0.48
C VAL A 161 4.24 -1.76 -0.62
N GLY A 162 3.64 -0.82 0.10
CA GLY A 162 2.19 -0.71 0.18
C GLY A 162 1.73 0.74 0.28
N GLY A 163 0.42 0.91 0.45
CA GLY A 163 -0.15 2.23 0.71
C GLY A 163 -0.31 3.13 -0.52
N ALA A 164 0.23 2.80 -1.70
CA ALA A 164 -0.11 3.45 -2.98
C ALA A 164 0.31 2.56 -4.17
N PRO A 165 -0.27 2.77 -5.38
CA PRO A 165 0.21 2.09 -6.58
C PRO A 165 1.69 2.41 -6.88
N ILE A 166 2.44 1.41 -7.32
CA ILE A 166 3.85 1.57 -7.70
C ILE A 166 3.94 1.93 -9.19
N ALA A 167 4.52 3.09 -9.49
CA ALA A 167 4.74 3.57 -10.85
C ALA A 167 5.64 2.61 -11.65
N ALA A 168 5.42 2.50 -12.96
CA ALA A 168 6.18 1.57 -13.82
C ALA A 168 7.68 1.88 -13.87
N SER A 169 8.06 3.17 -13.86
CA SER A 169 9.45 3.61 -13.74
C SER A 169 10.11 3.06 -12.47
N LEU A 170 9.46 3.25 -11.33
CA LEU A 170 9.95 2.76 -10.05
C LEU A 170 10.01 1.22 -10.01
N ARG A 171 9.04 0.51 -10.59
CA ARG A 171 9.09 -0.97 -10.71
C ARG A 171 10.34 -1.40 -11.47
N LYS A 172 10.68 -0.73 -12.56
CA LYS A 172 11.87 -1.03 -13.37
C LYS A 172 13.15 -0.84 -12.56
N GLU A 173 13.21 0.19 -11.72
CA GLU A 173 14.37 0.45 -10.84
C GLU A 173 14.48 -0.58 -9.72
N ILE A 174 13.37 -1.00 -9.10
CA ILE A 174 13.36 -2.02 -8.05
C ILE A 174 13.88 -3.38 -8.55
N LYS A 175 13.67 -3.71 -9.84
CA LYS A 175 14.08 -5.01 -10.41
C LYS A 175 15.57 -5.32 -10.26
N SER A 176 16.44 -4.30 -10.25
CA SER A 176 17.90 -4.48 -10.14
C SER A 176 18.41 -4.48 -8.69
N ILE A 177 17.54 -4.21 -7.71
CA ILE A 177 17.92 -4.17 -6.31
C ILE A 177 18.11 -5.60 -5.77
N ALA A 178 19.25 -5.83 -5.12
CA ALA A 178 19.59 -7.10 -4.48
C ALA A 178 18.87 -7.29 -3.13
N ASN A 179 17.54 -7.41 -3.17
CA ASN A 179 16.71 -7.82 -2.05
C ASN A 179 15.47 -8.59 -2.52
N ALA A 180 14.56 -8.96 -1.61
CA ALA A 180 13.24 -9.47 -1.96
C ALA A 180 12.17 -8.39 -1.70
N SER A 181 11.77 -7.67 -2.75
CA SER A 181 10.76 -6.62 -2.67
C SER A 181 9.41 -7.12 -3.17
N TYR A 182 8.34 -6.76 -2.47
CA TYR A 182 6.98 -7.18 -2.77
C TYR A 182 6.02 -6.00 -2.72
N GLU A 183 5.10 -5.92 -3.67
CA GLU A 183 3.93 -5.07 -3.59
C GLU A 183 2.85 -5.78 -2.78
N THR A 184 2.15 -5.05 -1.92
CA THR A 184 1.05 -5.60 -1.11
C THR A 184 -0.31 -5.15 -1.63
N TYR A 185 -1.26 -6.07 -1.72
CA TYR A 185 -2.68 -5.77 -1.90
C TYR A 185 -3.42 -5.96 -0.58
N GLY A 186 -4.21 -4.96 -0.19
CA GLY A 186 -4.91 -4.95 1.10
C GLY A 186 -5.71 -3.68 1.32
N MET A 187 -6.54 -3.73 2.35
CA MET A 187 -7.40 -2.63 2.77
C MET A 187 -7.61 -2.66 4.28
N THR A 188 -8.26 -1.61 4.79
CA THR A 188 -8.56 -1.46 6.21
C THR A 188 -9.43 -2.59 6.73
N GLU A 189 -10.43 -3.00 5.94
CA GLU A 189 -11.39 -4.07 6.22
C GLU A 189 -10.71 -5.44 6.40
N THR A 190 -9.48 -5.57 5.91
CA THR A 190 -8.64 -6.77 6.05
C THR A 190 -7.43 -6.53 6.96
N ILE A 191 -7.49 -5.50 7.83
CA ILE A 191 -6.41 -5.01 8.70
C ILE A 191 -5.23 -4.41 7.92
N THR A 192 -4.55 -5.22 7.11
CA THR A 192 -3.50 -4.80 6.18
C THR A 192 -3.60 -5.57 4.87
N HIS A 193 -2.54 -6.29 4.50
CA HIS A 193 -2.43 -7.00 3.23
C HIS A 193 -2.95 -8.42 3.35
N ILE A 194 -3.59 -8.87 2.27
CA ILE A 194 -4.11 -10.23 2.09
C ILE A 194 -3.41 -10.96 0.96
N ALA A 195 -2.71 -10.24 0.10
CA ALA A 195 -1.94 -10.81 -0.98
C ALA A 195 -0.70 -9.95 -1.27
N VAL A 196 0.30 -10.58 -1.88
CA VAL A 196 1.54 -9.92 -2.27
C VAL A 196 1.96 -10.32 -3.67
N LYS A 197 2.68 -9.43 -4.34
CA LYS A 197 3.22 -9.62 -5.67
C LYS A 197 4.72 -9.30 -5.65
N PRO A 198 5.62 -10.20 -6.07
CA PRO A 198 7.04 -9.90 -6.14
C PRO A 198 7.33 -8.76 -7.14
N LEU A 199 8.32 -7.92 -6.83
CA LEU A 199 8.72 -6.77 -7.65
C LEU A 199 10.08 -6.93 -8.33
N ASN A 200 10.89 -7.87 -7.89
CA ASN A 200 12.24 -8.13 -8.40
C ASN A 200 12.56 -9.63 -8.43
N ASN A 201 13.83 -9.99 -8.57
CA ASN A 201 14.31 -11.38 -8.66
C ASN A 201 13.76 -12.14 -9.88
N GLY A 202 13.78 -11.49 -11.05
CA GLY A 202 13.44 -12.13 -12.33
C GLY A 202 11.94 -12.31 -12.60
N VAL A 203 11.08 -11.71 -11.79
CA VAL A 203 9.62 -11.82 -11.94
C VAL A 203 9.10 -10.92 -13.07
N ALA A 204 8.10 -11.43 -13.80
CA ALA A 204 7.44 -10.72 -14.88
C ALA A 204 6.61 -9.53 -14.36
N ASP A 205 6.48 -8.46 -15.16
CA ASP A 205 5.73 -7.26 -14.75
C ASP A 205 4.25 -7.55 -14.51
N ASP A 206 3.70 -8.53 -15.21
CA ASP A 206 2.30 -8.94 -15.13
C ASP A 206 2.05 -10.10 -14.14
N ALA A 207 3.03 -10.39 -13.25
CA ALA A 207 2.87 -11.41 -12.23
C ALA A 207 1.61 -11.16 -11.38
N PRO A 208 0.88 -12.22 -11.01
CA PRO A 208 -0.31 -12.11 -10.18
C PRO A 208 0.07 -11.76 -8.73
N PHE A 209 -0.93 -11.33 -7.96
CA PHE A 209 -0.88 -11.33 -6.51
C PHE A 209 -1.17 -12.74 -6.00
N SER A 210 -0.35 -13.22 -5.07
CA SER A 210 -0.56 -14.49 -4.36
C SER A 210 -1.06 -14.20 -2.94
N ILE A 211 -2.12 -14.89 -2.52
CA ILE A 211 -2.75 -14.65 -1.20
C ILE A 211 -1.90 -15.17 -0.04
N LEU A 212 -2.09 -14.57 1.13
CA LEU A 212 -1.53 -15.06 2.39
C LEU A 212 -2.29 -16.30 2.90
N PRO A 213 -1.71 -17.09 3.82
CA PRO A 213 -2.36 -18.27 4.37
C PRO A 213 -3.71 -17.99 5.08
N ASN A 214 -4.63 -18.95 5.01
CA ASN A 214 -5.98 -18.90 5.61
C ASN A 214 -6.90 -17.82 5.01
N ILE A 215 -6.68 -17.47 3.75
CA ILE A 215 -7.52 -16.58 2.97
C ILE A 215 -8.06 -17.37 1.78
N GLU A 216 -9.31 -17.11 1.43
CA GLU A 216 -9.95 -17.62 0.22
C GLU A 216 -10.44 -16.42 -0.60
N ILE A 217 -10.33 -16.54 -1.92
CA ILE A 217 -10.74 -15.48 -2.85
C ILE A 217 -11.69 -16.04 -3.91
N SER A 218 -12.63 -15.20 -4.33
CA SER A 218 -13.55 -15.51 -5.43
C SER A 218 -13.96 -14.23 -6.17
N LYS A 219 -14.90 -14.35 -7.11
CA LYS A 219 -15.47 -13.22 -7.85
C LYS A 219 -16.98 -13.15 -7.62
N ASP A 220 -17.50 -11.93 -7.53
CA ASP A 220 -18.94 -11.69 -7.64
C ASP A 220 -19.40 -11.57 -9.11
N ASP A 221 -20.69 -11.32 -9.33
CA ASP A 221 -21.29 -11.18 -10.68
C ASP A 221 -20.73 -9.98 -11.49
N ARG A 222 -20.05 -9.04 -10.83
CA ARG A 222 -19.39 -7.89 -11.46
C ARG A 222 -17.96 -8.21 -11.86
N GLY A 223 -17.44 -9.40 -11.51
CA GLY A 223 -16.03 -9.75 -11.63
C GLY A 223 -15.14 -9.09 -10.57
N CYS A 224 -15.74 -8.57 -9.49
CA CYS A 224 -15.00 -7.96 -8.39
C CYS A 224 -14.51 -9.01 -7.39
N LEU A 225 -13.35 -8.76 -6.80
CA LEU A 225 -12.74 -9.63 -5.80
C LEU A 225 -13.63 -9.72 -4.55
N VAL A 226 -13.90 -10.95 -4.13
CA VAL A 226 -14.55 -11.30 -2.86
C VAL A 226 -13.51 -12.01 -1.99
N ILE A 227 -13.35 -11.56 -0.75
CA ILE A 227 -12.31 -12.05 0.17
C ILE A 227 -13.01 -12.69 1.37
N ASN A 228 -12.78 -13.98 1.56
CA ASN A 228 -13.17 -14.71 2.76
C ASN A 228 -11.92 -14.93 3.64
N ALA A 229 -11.86 -14.24 4.77
CA ALA A 229 -10.69 -14.26 5.66
C ALA A 229 -11.11 -14.24 7.14
N PRO A 230 -11.75 -15.31 7.65
CA PRO A 230 -12.48 -15.32 8.92
C PRO A 230 -11.59 -15.08 10.16
N LYS A 231 -10.26 -15.23 10.03
CA LYS A 231 -9.31 -14.94 11.11
C LYS A 231 -8.98 -13.45 11.25
N ILE A 232 -9.20 -12.65 10.20
CA ILE A 232 -8.81 -11.23 10.14
C ILE A 232 -9.98 -10.30 9.82
N ALA A 233 -11.12 -10.82 9.38
CA ALA A 233 -12.37 -10.09 9.15
C ALA A 233 -13.56 -10.94 9.67
N ASP A 234 -14.57 -10.28 10.24
CA ASP A 234 -15.77 -10.96 10.76
C ASP A 234 -16.73 -11.39 9.64
N GLU A 235 -16.71 -10.67 8.53
CA GLU A 235 -17.58 -10.89 7.38
C GLU A 235 -16.74 -11.04 6.13
N THR A 236 -17.33 -11.65 5.11
CA THR A 236 -16.76 -11.67 3.76
C THR A 236 -16.67 -10.26 3.22
N VAL A 237 -15.49 -9.86 2.74
CA VAL A 237 -15.25 -8.53 2.18
C VAL A 237 -15.50 -8.56 0.67
N VAL A 238 -16.58 -7.92 0.24
CA VAL A 238 -16.88 -7.71 -1.18
C VAL A 238 -16.27 -6.38 -1.62
N THR A 239 -15.31 -6.43 -2.53
CA THR A 239 -14.61 -5.24 -3.00
C THR A 239 -15.31 -4.61 -4.21
N ASN A 240 -14.79 -3.47 -4.68
CA ASN A 240 -15.08 -2.94 -6.02
C ASN A 240 -13.84 -3.08 -6.93
N ASP A 241 -12.94 -4.00 -6.60
CA ASP A 241 -11.72 -4.25 -7.38
C ASP A 241 -11.98 -5.36 -8.39
N VAL A 242 -11.98 -5.02 -9.68
CA VAL A 242 -12.14 -5.99 -10.76
C VAL A 242 -10.87 -6.81 -10.85
N ILE A 243 -11.01 -8.14 -10.91
CA ILE A 243 -9.85 -9.05 -10.99
C ILE A 243 -10.02 -10.08 -12.10
N ASP A 244 -8.87 -10.56 -12.59
CA ASP A 244 -8.78 -11.85 -13.26
C ASP A 244 -8.29 -12.91 -12.28
N LEU A 245 -9.02 -14.00 -12.14
CA LEU A 245 -8.70 -15.07 -11.19
C LEU A 245 -7.80 -16.08 -11.92
N VAL A 246 -6.55 -16.20 -11.48
CA VAL A 246 -5.53 -17.06 -12.11
C VAL A 246 -5.57 -18.46 -11.52
N SER A 247 -5.78 -18.56 -10.21
CA SER A 247 -5.96 -19.81 -9.47
C SER A 247 -6.76 -19.55 -8.19
N GLU A 248 -6.99 -20.58 -7.38
CA GLU A 248 -7.62 -20.44 -6.06
C GLU A 248 -6.83 -19.54 -5.10
N THR A 249 -5.53 -19.33 -5.38
CA THR A 249 -4.63 -18.56 -4.51
C THR A 249 -4.02 -17.34 -5.20
N GLU A 250 -4.35 -17.08 -6.47
CA GLU A 250 -3.71 -16.02 -7.25
C GLU A 250 -4.69 -15.25 -8.14
N PHE A 251 -4.50 -13.94 -8.23
CA PHE A 251 -5.30 -13.05 -9.05
C PHE A 251 -4.50 -11.90 -9.66
N LYS A 252 -4.96 -11.37 -10.79
CA LYS A 252 -4.47 -10.11 -11.36
C LYS A 252 -5.49 -9.02 -11.08
N TRP A 253 -5.05 -7.91 -10.48
CA TRP A 253 -5.89 -6.73 -10.30
C TRP A 253 -6.00 -5.96 -11.61
N LEU A 254 -7.23 -5.68 -12.03
CA LEU A 254 -7.56 -5.08 -13.32
C LEU A 254 -8.05 -3.63 -13.21
N GLY A 255 -8.29 -3.11 -12.01
CA GLY A 255 -8.79 -1.77 -11.79
C GLY A 255 -10.04 -1.74 -10.90
N ARG A 256 -10.67 -0.57 -10.84
CA ARG A 256 -11.82 -0.31 -9.99
C ARG A 256 -13.12 -0.30 -10.78
N PHE A 257 -14.11 -1.08 -10.35
CA PHE A 257 -15.44 -1.13 -10.97
C PHE A 257 -16.13 0.25 -10.94
N ASP A 258 -15.95 1.00 -9.85
CA ASP A 258 -16.49 2.34 -9.64
C ASP A 258 -15.72 3.45 -10.37
N ASN A 259 -14.59 3.14 -11.02
CA ASN A 259 -13.84 4.08 -11.86
C ASN A 259 -14.07 3.85 -13.36
N VAL A 260 -14.87 2.85 -13.77
CA VAL A 260 -15.10 2.54 -15.19
C VAL A 260 -15.74 3.74 -15.89
N ILE A 261 -15.10 4.18 -16.98
CA ILE A 261 -15.60 5.24 -17.86
C ILE A 261 -16.50 4.60 -18.92
N ASN A 262 -17.70 5.14 -19.13
CA ASN A 262 -18.60 4.68 -20.19
C ASN A 262 -18.59 5.66 -21.36
N SER A 263 -17.77 5.36 -22.37
CA SER A 263 -17.63 6.19 -23.56
C SER A 263 -18.35 5.57 -24.76
N GLY A 264 -19.52 6.12 -25.11
CA GLY A 264 -20.31 5.67 -26.24
C GLY A 264 -20.78 4.21 -26.12
N GLY A 265 -21.08 3.75 -24.89
CA GLY A 265 -21.47 2.37 -24.61
C GLY A 265 -20.30 1.41 -24.37
N ILE A 266 -19.06 1.89 -24.47
CA ILE A 266 -17.86 1.09 -24.24
C ILE A 266 -17.32 1.36 -22.83
N LYS A 267 -17.14 0.29 -22.06
CA LYS A 267 -16.56 0.33 -20.72
C LYS A 267 -15.04 0.36 -20.82
N LEU A 268 -14.43 1.43 -20.33
CA LEU A 268 -13.00 1.67 -20.33
C LEU A 268 -12.50 1.73 -18.89
N SER A 269 -11.51 0.91 -18.53
CA SER A 269 -10.86 0.97 -17.21
C SER A 269 -9.72 1.98 -17.26
N PRO A 270 -9.78 3.07 -16.48
CA PRO A 270 -8.67 4.02 -16.37
C PRO A 270 -7.35 3.34 -16.01
N GLU A 271 -7.38 2.43 -15.05
CA GLU A 271 -6.16 1.80 -14.51
C GLU A 271 -5.47 0.88 -15.53
N GLN A 272 -6.23 0.18 -16.37
CA GLN A 272 -5.64 -0.61 -17.47
C GLN A 272 -5.01 0.30 -18.53
N ILE A 273 -5.68 1.39 -18.88
CA ILE A 273 -5.18 2.34 -19.87
C ILE A 273 -3.92 3.03 -19.33
N GLU A 274 -3.90 3.40 -18.06
CA GLU A 274 -2.73 3.92 -17.36
C GLU A 274 -1.57 2.92 -17.39
N SER A 275 -1.82 1.65 -17.10
CA SER A 275 -0.79 0.61 -17.17
C SER A 275 -0.22 0.42 -18.58
N LYS A 276 -1.03 0.61 -19.63
CA LYS A 276 -0.55 0.56 -21.03
C LYS A 276 0.28 1.79 -21.39
N LEU A 277 -0.07 2.94 -20.81
CA LEU A 277 0.58 4.22 -21.06
C LEU A 277 1.84 4.48 -20.22
N SER A 278 2.00 3.76 -19.11
CA SER A 278 3.04 4.02 -18.12
C SER A 278 4.47 3.93 -18.64
N ASN A 279 4.69 3.18 -19.72
CA ASN A 279 6.01 3.07 -20.37
C ASN A 279 6.26 4.16 -21.43
N SER A 280 5.23 4.91 -21.81
CA SER A 280 5.30 5.95 -22.84
C SER A 280 5.29 7.37 -22.26
N ILE A 281 4.81 7.52 -21.02
CA ILE A 281 4.64 8.80 -20.32
C ILE A 281 5.46 8.77 -19.03
N ASP A 282 6.48 9.62 -18.96
CA ASP A 282 7.39 9.68 -17.82
C ASP A 282 6.84 10.55 -16.67
N GLN A 283 5.97 11.50 -16.98
CA GLN A 283 5.38 12.42 -16.00
C GLN A 283 4.27 11.74 -15.20
N PRO A 284 4.01 12.13 -13.94
CA PRO A 284 2.84 11.66 -13.23
C PRO A 284 1.56 11.98 -14.01
N PHE A 285 0.69 10.98 -14.16
CA PHE A 285 -0.53 11.13 -14.94
C PHE A 285 -1.64 10.21 -14.41
N PHE A 286 -2.87 10.51 -14.80
CA PHE A 286 -4.00 9.60 -14.64
C PHE A 286 -5.01 9.76 -15.78
N ILE A 287 -5.81 8.72 -15.98
CA ILE A 287 -6.94 8.72 -16.89
C ILE A 287 -8.21 9.09 -16.11
N ALA A 288 -9.01 9.97 -16.70
CA ALA A 288 -10.29 10.40 -16.18
C ALA A 288 -11.31 10.57 -17.31
N SER A 289 -12.53 10.96 -16.95
CA SER A 289 -13.58 11.33 -17.89
C SER A 289 -13.99 12.79 -17.77
N LEU A 290 -14.45 13.35 -18.88
CA LEU A 290 -15.25 14.58 -18.92
C LEU A 290 -16.60 14.28 -19.59
N PRO A 291 -17.67 15.02 -19.26
CA PRO A 291 -18.93 14.90 -19.98
C PRO A 291 -18.75 15.16 -21.48
N ASP A 292 -19.47 14.41 -22.31
CA ASP A 292 -19.50 14.56 -23.77
C ASP A 292 -20.93 14.34 -24.28
N THR A 293 -21.41 15.23 -25.15
CA THR A 293 -22.80 15.21 -25.61
C THR A 293 -23.14 14.03 -26.52
N LYS A 294 -22.15 13.38 -27.14
CA LYS A 294 -22.35 12.23 -28.03
C LYS A 294 -22.03 10.90 -27.35
N LEU A 295 -21.01 10.89 -26.50
CA LEU A 295 -20.49 9.67 -25.89
C LEU A 295 -21.01 9.46 -24.46
N GLY A 296 -21.67 10.44 -23.86
CA GLY A 296 -21.94 10.49 -22.43
C GLY A 296 -20.68 10.94 -21.68
N GLU A 297 -19.62 10.12 -21.76
CA GLU A 297 -18.30 10.45 -21.24
C GLU A 297 -17.23 10.34 -22.32
N GLN A 298 -16.29 11.29 -22.34
CA GLN A 298 -15.07 11.19 -23.13
C GLN A 298 -13.86 10.94 -22.24
N LEU A 299 -12.96 10.08 -22.70
CA LEU A 299 -11.72 9.77 -22.01
C LEU A 299 -10.73 10.92 -22.13
N VAL A 300 -10.14 11.32 -21.01
CA VAL A 300 -9.12 12.37 -20.94
C VAL A 300 -7.88 11.88 -20.20
N LEU A 301 -6.71 12.30 -20.68
CA LEU A 301 -5.44 12.10 -20.02
C LEU A 301 -5.07 13.37 -19.27
N VAL A 302 -4.78 13.25 -17.99
CA VAL A 302 -4.38 14.37 -17.14
C VAL A 302 -2.92 14.19 -16.75
N LEU A 303 -2.08 15.17 -17.08
CA LEU A 303 -0.65 15.19 -16.83
C LEU A 303 -0.32 16.22 -15.75
N GLU A 304 0.60 15.87 -14.87
CA GLU A 304 1.19 16.81 -13.92
C GLU A 304 2.32 17.62 -14.58
N GLY A 305 2.35 18.93 -14.31
CA GLY A 305 3.32 19.86 -14.86
C GLY A 305 2.93 20.43 -16.21
N THR A 306 3.90 21.03 -16.90
CA THR A 306 3.69 21.68 -18.20
C THR A 306 4.27 20.82 -19.31
N VAL A 307 3.47 19.88 -19.81
CA VAL A 307 3.88 18.97 -20.89
C VAL A 307 3.30 19.45 -22.21
N LYS A 308 4.08 19.42 -23.28
CA LYS A 308 3.58 19.73 -24.63
C LYS A 308 2.65 18.60 -25.09
N GLU A 309 1.35 18.89 -25.18
CA GLU A 309 0.31 17.91 -25.53
C GLU A 309 0.62 17.15 -26.83
N LYS A 310 1.20 17.83 -27.84
CA LYS A 310 1.55 17.22 -29.13
C LYS A 310 2.54 16.06 -29.00
N ASP A 311 3.54 16.20 -28.13
CA ASP A 311 4.59 15.19 -27.96
C ASP A 311 3.99 13.92 -27.34
N VAL A 312 3.06 14.08 -26.41
CA VAL A 312 2.36 12.97 -25.76
C VAL A 312 1.35 12.32 -26.71
N LEU A 313 0.55 13.11 -27.43
CA LEU A 313 -0.40 12.59 -28.43
C LEU A 313 0.30 11.74 -29.49
N GLN A 314 1.47 12.16 -29.96
CA GLN A 314 2.23 11.40 -30.96
C GLN A 314 2.71 10.06 -30.41
N LYS A 315 3.19 10.01 -29.16
CA LYS A 315 3.57 8.76 -28.48
C LYS A 315 2.37 7.82 -28.27
N ILE A 316 1.22 8.38 -27.87
CA ILE A 316 0.00 7.60 -27.64
C ILE A 316 -0.55 7.05 -28.96
N ALA A 317 -0.65 7.88 -29.99
CA ALA A 317 -1.20 7.49 -31.29
C ALA A 317 -0.33 6.45 -32.02
N SER A 318 0.98 6.41 -31.72
CA SER A 318 1.90 5.39 -32.24
C SER A 318 1.94 4.11 -31.39
N SER A 319 1.29 4.10 -30.22
CA SER A 319 1.24 2.93 -29.36
C SER A 319 0.33 1.84 -29.93
N THR A 320 0.86 0.63 -30.08
CA THR A 320 0.10 -0.56 -30.47
C THR A 320 -0.64 -1.21 -29.30
N LEU A 321 -0.45 -0.71 -28.07
CA LEU A 321 -1.04 -1.26 -26.85
C LEU A 321 -2.48 -0.79 -26.61
N LEU A 322 -2.87 0.33 -27.23
CA LEU A 322 -4.20 0.93 -27.06
C LEU A 322 -5.10 0.58 -28.24
N SER A 323 -6.34 0.21 -27.94
CA SER A 323 -7.40 0.18 -28.94
C SER A 323 -7.80 1.60 -29.32
N LYS A 324 -8.46 1.76 -30.48
CA LYS A 324 -8.95 3.07 -30.96
C LYS A 324 -9.88 3.80 -29.97
N TYR A 325 -10.51 3.07 -29.05
CA TYR A 325 -11.43 3.62 -28.05
C TYR A 325 -10.71 4.05 -26.76
N GLU A 326 -9.51 3.55 -26.52
CA GLU A 326 -8.68 3.87 -25.35
C GLU A 326 -7.79 5.09 -25.57
N ILE A 327 -7.75 5.64 -26.78
CA ILE A 327 -7.01 6.86 -27.10
C ILE A 327 -7.74 8.06 -26.46
N PRO A 328 -7.10 8.82 -25.55
CA PRO A 328 -7.69 10.02 -24.95
C PRO A 328 -8.09 11.05 -26.00
N ARG A 329 -9.30 11.61 -25.87
CA ARG A 329 -9.78 12.68 -26.76
C ARG A 329 -9.20 14.05 -26.41
N GLN A 330 -8.80 14.23 -25.16
CA GLN A 330 -8.13 15.44 -24.70
C GLN A 330 -6.97 15.07 -23.78
N ILE A 331 -5.91 15.87 -23.86
CA ILE A 331 -4.86 15.91 -22.86
C ILE A 331 -5.04 17.20 -22.07
N LYS A 332 -4.88 17.12 -20.75
CA LYS A 332 -4.95 18.27 -19.84
C LYS A 332 -3.73 18.31 -18.96
N ASN A 333 -3.19 19.50 -18.76
CA ASN A 333 -2.07 19.75 -17.86
C ASN A 333 -2.57 20.40 -16.58
N ILE A 334 -2.08 19.93 -15.43
CA ILE A 334 -2.28 20.57 -14.12
C ILE A 334 -0.90 20.76 -13.51
N PRO A 335 -0.50 21.97 -13.09
CA PRO A 335 0.86 22.21 -12.61
C PRO A 335 1.31 21.25 -11.49
N VAL A 336 0.43 20.99 -10.53
CA VAL A 336 0.66 20.08 -9.40
C VAL A 336 -0.65 19.36 -9.04
N PHE A 337 -0.61 18.04 -8.92
CA PHE A 337 -1.73 17.23 -8.46
C PHE A 337 -1.91 17.35 -6.95
N LEU A 338 -3.19 17.33 -6.53
CA LEU A 338 -3.54 17.26 -5.12
C LEU A 338 -3.28 15.83 -4.62
N ARG A 339 -2.64 15.70 -3.46
CA ARG A 339 -2.30 14.41 -2.86
C ARG A 339 -2.81 14.29 -1.41
N THR A 340 -2.99 13.06 -0.93
CA THR A 340 -3.17 12.75 0.50
C THR A 340 -1.84 12.84 1.25
N ASP A 341 -1.86 12.81 2.58
CA ASP A 341 -0.65 12.68 3.43
C ASP A 341 0.17 11.43 3.09
N SER A 342 -0.48 10.37 2.61
CA SER A 342 0.19 9.15 2.12
C SER A 342 0.76 9.25 0.68
N GLY A 343 0.69 10.42 0.06
CA GLY A 343 1.19 10.67 -1.31
C GLY A 343 0.27 10.26 -2.46
N LYS A 344 -0.90 9.63 -2.19
CA LYS A 344 -1.88 9.25 -3.24
C LYS A 344 -2.48 10.47 -3.92
N VAL A 345 -2.61 10.43 -5.25
CA VAL A 345 -3.30 11.46 -6.04
C VAL A 345 -4.81 11.45 -5.75
N LYS A 346 -5.35 12.60 -5.37
CA LYS A 346 -6.79 12.86 -5.19
C LYS A 346 -7.41 13.20 -6.55
N ARG A 347 -7.73 12.18 -7.36
CA ARG A 347 -8.14 12.35 -8.77
C ARG A 347 -9.34 13.29 -8.93
N LYS A 348 -10.42 13.07 -8.16
CA LYS A 348 -11.67 13.86 -8.27
C LYS A 348 -11.46 15.33 -7.92
N GLU A 349 -10.72 15.59 -6.85
CA GLU A 349 -10.36 16.93 -6.39
C GLU A 349 -9.38 17.60 -7.36
N THR A 350 -8.41 16.84 -7.88
CA THR A 350 -7.46 17.35 -8.89
C THR A 350 -8.20 17.77 -10.16
N MET A 351 -9.21 17.01 -10.59
CA MET A 351 -10.06 17.37 -11.74
C MET A 351 -10.82 18.69 -11.57
N THR A 352 -11.05 19.18 -10.34
CA THR A 352 -11.71 20.49 -10.16
C THR A 352 -10.81 21.66 -10.56
N LEU A 353 -9.48 21.46 -10.57
CA LEU A 353 -8.50 22.46 -11.01
C LEU A 353 -8.50 22.69 -12.53
N LEU A 354 -9.14 21.80 -13.31
CA LEU A 354 -9.31 21.99 -14.75
C LEU A 354 -10.44 22.95 -15.11
N LYS A 355 -11.29 23.28 -14.14
CA LYS A 355 -12.47 24.14 -14.33
C LYS A 355 -12.20 25.63 -14.06
N SER A 356 -10.96 25.99 -13.72
CA SER A 356 -10.52 27.37 -13.48
C SER A 356 -9.77 27.96 -14.66
#